data_AF-A0A819IEU9-F1
#
_entry.id   AF-A0A819IEU9-F1
#
_cell.length_a   1.000
_cell.length_b   1.000
_cell.length_c   1.000
_cell.angle_alpha   90.00
_cell.angle_beta   90.00
_cell.angle_gamma   90.00
#
_symmetry.space_group_name_H-M   'P 1'
#
loop_
_entity.id
_entity.type
_entity.pdbx_description
1 polymer ?
#
loop_
_entity_poly.entity_id
_entity_poly.type
_entity_poly.pdbx_seq_one_letter_code
_entity_poly.pdbx_strand_id
1 'polypeptide(L)'
;SKTELASLITLCHGTILNTFPITTSNNTSILTIVLCDKILPFNSINQQQLYETSRSNGVNYISPEWVLESIVQFSLQSFDTYE
;
A
#
# COMPACT_ATOMS: atom_id res chain seq x y z
N SER A 1 11.07 3.58 -9.90
CA SER A 1 9.93 4.33 -10.49
C SER A 1 8.62 3.63 -10.19
N LYS A 2 7.45 4.29 -10.34
CA LYS A 2 6.13 3.67 -10.07
C LYS A 2 5.86 2.43 -10.93
N THR A 3 6.26 2.45 -12.20
CA THR A 3 6.11 1.32 -13.12
C THR A 3 6.96 0.12 -12.70
N GLU A 4 8.21 0.35 -12.29
CA GLU A 4 9.10 -0.72 -11.82
C GLU A 4 8.56 -1.37 -10.53
N LEU A 5 8.06 -0.57 -9.59
CA LEU A 5 7.45 -1.07 -8.36
C LEU A 5 6.22 -1.94 -8.66
N ALA A 6 5.34 -1.48 -9.56
CA ALA A 6 4.18 -2.26 -9.99
C ALA A 6 4.56 -3.60 -10.64
N SER A 7 5.62 -3.59 -11.47
CA SER A 7 6.16 -4.82 -12.05
C SER A 7 6.68 -5.80 -10.99
N LEU A 8 7.42 -5.31 -9.98
CA LEU A 8 7.90 -6.14 -8.87
C LEU A 8 6.75 -6.77 -8.09
N ILE A 9 5.73 -5.99 -7.74
CA ILE A 9 4.55 -6.49 -7.03
C ILE A 9 3.83 -7.57 -7.86
N THR A 10 3.69 -7.35 -9.17
CA THR A 10 3.05 -8.31 -10.08
C THR A 10 3.85 -9.62 -10.17
N LEU A 11 5.20 -9.55 -10.21
CA LEU A 11 6.07 -10.73 -10.19
C LEU A 11 5.94 -11.53 -8.89
N CYS A 12 5.61 -10.87 -7.77
CA CYS A 12 5.34 -11.50 -6.48
C CYS A 12 3.86 -11.93 -6.32
N HIS A 13 3.08 -11.99 -7.41
CA HIS A 13 1.65 -12.31 -7.42
C HIS A 13 0.74 -11.31 -6.67
N GLY A 14 1.25 -10.11 -6.39
CA GLY A 14 0.43 -9.01 -5.89
C GLY A 14 -0.46 -8.43 -6.99
N THR A 15 -1.63 -7.92 -6.61
CA THR A 15 -2.56 -7.25 -7.53
C THR A 15 -2.51 -5.75 -7.34
N ILE A 16 -2.28 -5.00 -8.43
CA ILE A 16 -2.32 -3.53 -8.41
C ILE A 16 -3.74 -3.05 -8.66
N LEU A 17 -4.24 -2.20 -7.76
CA LEU A 17 -5.55 -1.58 -7.86
C LEU A 17 -5.38 -0.10 -8.22
N ASN A 18 -6.05 0.33 -9.28
CA ASN A 18 -5.92 1.70 -9.80
C ASN A 18 -6.89 2.70 -9.14
N THR A 19 -7.83 2.21 -8.33
CA THR A 19 -8.87 3.03 -7.68
C THR A 19 -9.05 2.62 -6.23
N PHE A 20 -9.22 3.61 -5.35
CA PHE A 20 -9.48 3.43 -3.92
C PHE A 20 -10.46 4.54 -3.46
N PRO A 21 -11.41 4.27 -2.53
CA PRO A 21 -11.65 3.01 -1.82
C PRO A 21 -12.21 1.93 -2.73
N ILE A 22 -11.90 0.67 -2.42
CA ILE A 22 -12.47 -0.48 -3.15
C ILE A 22 -13.74 -0.89 -2.41
N THR A 23 -14.87 -0.97 -3.11
CA THR A 23 -16.08 -1.61 -2.60
C THR A 23 -15.88 -3.13 -2.65
N THR A 24 -15.04 -3.68 -1.76
CA THR A 24 -14.90 -5.14 -1.63
C THR A 24 -16.16 -5.68 -0.97
N SER A 25 -17.12 -6.08 -1.79
CA SER A 25 -18.44 -6.50 -1.32
C SER A 25 -18.45 -7.80 -0.51
N ASN A 26 -17.36 -8.59 -0.41
CA ASN A 26 -17.41 -9.87 0.35
C ASN A 26 -16.08 -10.60 0.64
N ASN A 27 -14.89 -10.03 0.44
CA ASN A 27 -13.63 -10.78 0.65
C ASN A 27 -12.82 -10.25 1.84
N THR A 28 -13.09 -10.80 3.02
CA THR A 28 -12.34 -10.54 4.27
C THR A 28 -10.96 -11.17 4.31
N SER A 29 -10.57 -11.94 3.29
CA SER A 29 -9.32 -12.71 3.23
C SER A 29 -8.18 -12.04 2.44
N ILE A 30 -8.42 -10.86 1.83
CA ILE A 30 -7.40 -10.19 1.00
C ILE A 30 -6.79 -9.02 1.77
N LEU A 31 -5.50 -9.13 2.08
CA LEU A 31 -4.71 -8.03 2.61
C LEU A 31 -4.59 -6.93 1.55
N THR A 32 -5.15 -5.76 1.84
CA THR A 32 -5.10 -4.57 0.98
C THR A 32 -4.22 -3.53 1.64
N ILE A 33 -3.36 -2.87 0.85
CA ILE A 33 -2.38 -1.89 1.32
C ILE A 33 -2.35 -0.72 0.34
N VAL A 34 -2.22 0.51 0.86
CA VAL A 34 -1.93 1.71 0.07
C VAL A 34 -0.45 2.05 0.21
N LEU A 35 0.27 2.12 -0.91
CA LEU A 35 1.68 2.50 -0.97
C LEU A 35 1.83 4.00 -1.29
N CYS A 36 2.57 4.74 -0.47
CA CYS A 36 2.86 6.16 -0.71
C CYS A 36 4.31 6.57 -0.45
N ASP A 37 4.93 7.28 -1.40
CA ASP A 37 6.35 7.63 -1.41
C ASP A 37 6.83 8.53 -0.23
N LYS A 38 5.94 9.06 0.62
CA LYS A 38 6.30 9.93 1.76
C LYS A 38 5.31 9.82 2.91
N ILE A 39 5.79 9.44 4.09
CA ILE A 39 5.05 9.45 5.37
C ILE A 39 5.07 10.86 6.03
N LEU A 40 5.90 11.79 5.55
CA LEU A 40 6.07 13.15 6.08
C LEU A 40 5.29 14.22 5.29
N PRO A 41 4.87 15.30 5.98
CA PRO A 41 3.49 15.77 6.05
C PRO A 41 2.81 15.85 4.68
N PHE A 42 1.53 15.48 4.63
CA PHE A 42 0.72 15.43 3.40
C PHE A 42 1.07 16.58 2.46
N ASN A 43 1.74 16.26 1.36
CA ASN A 43 2.22 17.28 0.42
C ASN A 43 1.06 17.82 -0.43
N SER A 44 -0.16 17.28 -0.24
CA SER A 44 -1.38 17.70 -0.92
C SER A 44 -2.63 17.28 -0.15
N ILE A 45 -3.72 18.02 -0.37
CA ILE A 45 -5.08 17.69 0.11
C ILE A 45 -5.48 16.25 -0.30
N ASN A 46 -5.11 15.83 -1.50
CA ASN A 46 -5.44 14.50 -2.01
C ASN A 46 -4.74 13.37 -1.22
N GLN A 47 -3.49 13.59 -0.78
CA GLN A 47 -2.79 12.59 0.05
C GLN A 47 -3.38 12.48 1.45
N GLN A 48 -3.80 13.61 2.04
CA GLN A 48 -4.47 13.61 3.34
C GLN A 48 -5.82 12.88 3.28
N GLN A 49 -6.64 13.17 2.26
CA GLN A 49 -7.91 12.48 2.05
C GLN A 49 -7.71 10.98 1.83
N LEU A 50 -6.68 10.58 1.07
CA LEU A 50 -6.36 9.18 0.84
C LEU A 50 -6.00 8.47 2.16
N TYR A 51 -5.15 9.08 2.99
CA TYR A 51 -4.80 8.54 4.31
C TYR A 51 -6.02 8.39 5.24
N GLU A 52 -6.84 9.42 5.36
CA GLU A 52 -8.07 9.39 6.17
C GLU A 52 -9.05 8.31 5.68
N THR A 53 -9.15 8.15 4.35
CA THR A 53 -9.97 7.09 3.73
C THR A 53 -9.38 5.70 3.99
N SER A 54 -8.07 5.51 3.86
CA SER A 54 -7.39 4.25 4.18
C SER A 54 -7.63 3.84 5.63
N ARG A 55 -7.43 4.78 6.56
CA ARG A 55 -7.62 4.56 8.00
C ARG A 55 -9.06 4.20 8.36
N SER A 56 -10.04 4.90 7.78
CA SER A 56 -11.47 4.60 8.03
C SER A 56 -11.92 3.25 7.47
N ASN A 57 -11.22 2.71 6.47
CA ASN A 57 -11.46 1.38 5.89
C ASN A 57 -10.58 0.28 6.52
N GLY A 58 -9.74 0.60 7.53
CA GLY A 58 -8.82 -0.37 8.14
C GLY A 58 -7.74 -0.88 7.18
N VAL A 59 -7.37 -0.08 6.18
CA VAL A 59 -6.35 -0.40 5.18
C VAL A 59 -5.05 0.30 5.57
N ASN A 60 -3.95 -0.46 5.60
CA ASN A 60 -2.64 0.09 5.96
C ASN A 60 -2.15 1.05 4.89
N TYR A 61 -1.64 2.19 5.33
CA TYR A 61 -1.05 3.22 4.49
C TYR A 61 0.44 3.24 4.81
N ILE A 62 1.27 2.70 3.93
CA ILE A 62 2.70 2.49 4.21
C ILE A 62 3.58 2.93 3.04
N SER A 63 4.89 3.01 3.29
CA SER A 63 5.85 3.37 2.25
C SER A 63 6.23 2.20 1.32
N PRO A 64 6.66 2.49 0.07
CA PRO A 64 7.10 1.47 -0.89
C PRO A 64 8.25 0.59 -0.41
N GLU A 65 9.05 1.07 0.55
CA GLU A 65 10.18 0.35 1.14
C GLU A 65 9.73 -0.98 1.75
N TRP A 66 8.51 -1.08 2.29
CA TRP A 66 7.96 -2.34 2.79
C TRP A 66 7.95 -3.43 1.72
N VAL A 67 7.59 -3.08 0.47
CA VAL A 67 7.59 -4.04 -0.66
C VAL A 67 9.01 -4.46 -0.98
N LEU A 68 9.92 -3.49 -1.07
CA LEU A 68 11.31 -3.75 -1.44
C LEU A 68 11.99 -4.66 -0.41
N GLU A 69 11.83 -4.35 0.88
CA GLU A 69 12.41 -5.16 1.95
C GLU A 69 11.75 -6.54 2.05
N SER A 70 10.42 -6.62 1.84
CA SER A 70 9.73 -7.92 1.83
C SER A 70 10.23 -8.83 0.71
N ILE A 71 10.53 -8.27 -0.46
CA ILE A 71 11.11 -9.02 -1.59
C ILE A 71 12.55 -9.43 -1.29
N VAL A 72 13.38 -8.50 -0.81
CA VAL A 72 14.80 -8.76 -0.53
C VAL A 72 14.97 -9.83 0.54
N GLN A 73 14.16 -9.79 1.60
CA GLN A 73 14.20 -10.79 2.67
C GLN A 73 13.40 -12.06 2.36
N PHE A 74 12.68 -12.08 1.24
CA PHE A 74 11.75 -13.16 0.88
C PHE A 74 10.76 -13.52 2.00
N SER A 75 10.30 -12.51 2.72
CA SER A 75 9.37 -12.62 3.86
C SER A 75 8.61 -11.32 4.03
N LEU A 76 7.31 -11.39 4.31
CA LEU A 76 6.51 -10.20 4.61
C LEU A 76 7.02 -9.53 5.89
N GLN A 77 7.28 -8.23 5.81
CA GLN A 77 7.71 -7.42 6.95
C GLN A 77 6.50 -6.94 7.77
N SER A 78 6.71 -6.57 9.04
CA SER A 78 5.67 -5.90 9.84
C SER A 78 5.36 -4.52 9.26
N PHE A 79 4.13 -4.03 9.40
CA PHE A 79 3.75 -2.69 8.93
C PHE A 79 4.27 -1.57 9.84
N ASP A 80 4.49 -1.84 11.14
CA ASP A 80 4.82 -0.82 12.16
C ASP A 80 6.03 0.06 11.81
N THR A 81 6.95 -0.47 11.00
CA THR A 81 8.19 0.22 10.60
C THR A 81 7.99 1.15 9.39
N TYR A 82 6.87 1.02 8.68
CA TYR A 82 6.63 1.66 7.38
C TYR A 82 5.32 2.46 7.32
N GLU A 83 4.55 2.55 8.41
CA GLU A 83 3.40 3.46 8.57
C GLU A 83 3.81 4.92 8.74
#